data_AF-A0A662RSW6-F1
#
_entry.id   AF-A0A662RSW6-F1
#
_cell.length_a   1.000
_cell.length_b   1.000
_cell.length_c   1.000
_cell.angle_alpha   90.00
_cell.angle_beta   90.00
_cell.angle_gamma   90.00
#
_symmetry.space_group_name_H-M   'P 1'
#
loop_
_entity.id
_entity.type
_entity.pdbx_description
1 polymer ?
#
loop_
_entity_poly.entity_id
_entity_poly.type
_entity_poly.pdbx_seq_one_letter_code
_entity_poly.pdbx_strand_id
1 'polypeptide(L)'
;MVFGEDGEVERVDLGDREVTAKSGKKYPYDYLVLATGCSADVESVPGLSSDFNTFYTSLEDALKLGDLVKSFNKGRIVILTVNMPIPCPGAPGKFAILLDAYLHYIRGDEVRKNVEISFLWPIGLIGPPAYNEVASPVFGRCGSGGDYQDGHRHTLPGIDRRRRFVFLI
;
A
#
# COMPACT_ATOMS: atom_id res chain seq x y z
N MET A 1 -2.01 -3.59 22.28
CA MET A 1 -2.03 -4.63 21.24
C MET A 1 -3.42 -5.23 21.14
N VAL A 2 -3.85 -5.56 19.92
CA VAL A 2 -5.19 -6.12 19.62
C VAL A 2 -5.41 -7.49 20.27
N PHE A 3 -4.35 -8.26 20.51
CA PHE A 3 -4.44 -9.67 20.96
C PHE A 3 -4.13 -9.89 22.47
N GLY A 4 -3.71 -8.85 23.20
CA GLY A 4 -3.22 -8.98 24.57
C GLY A 4 -1.88 -9.74 24.68
N GLU A 5 -1.29 -9.78 25.89
CA GLU A 5 0.04 -10.41 26.09
C GLU A 5 0.03 -11.94 25.94
N ASP A 6 -1.09 -12.58 26.27
CA ASP A 6 -1.26 -14.04 26.11
C ASP A 6 -1.61 -14.45 24.67
N GLY A 7 -1.98 -13.50 23.80
CA GLY A 7 -2.41 -13.73 22.42
C GLY A 7 -1.43 -13.23 21.35
N GLU A 8 -0.49 -12.35 21.71
CA GLU A 8 0.62 -11.96 20.83
C GLU A 8 1.73 -13.01 20.90
N VAL A 9 2.00 -13.69 19.78
CA VAL A 9 3.05 -14.72 19.69
C VAL A 9 4.41 -14.07 19.42
N GLU A 10 5.42 -14.43 20.21
CA GLU A 10 6.80 -13.93 20.03
C GLU A 10 7.76 -15.00 19.50
N ARG A 11 7.52 -16.28 19.81
CA ARG A 11 8.38 -17.37 19.35
C ARG A 11 7.57 -18.61 18.99
N VAL A 12 7.96 -19.25 17.90
CA VAL A 12 7.52 -20.59 17.52
C VAL A 12 8.74 -21.51 17.55
N ASP A 13 8.70 -22.54 18.39
CA ASP A 13 9.70 -23.61 18.44
C ASP A 13 9.15 -24.86 17.74
N LEU A 14 9.78 -25.24 16.62
CA LEU A 14 9.39 -26.41 15.84
C LEU A 14 9.99 -27.72 16.38
N GLY A 15 11.07 -27.63 17.16
CA GLY A 15 11.73 -28.80 17.76
C GLY A 15 10.95 -29.32 18.96
N ASP A 16 10.67 -28.41 19.90
CA ASP A 16 9.92 -28.71 21.12
C ASP A 16 8.40 -28.66 20.93
N ARG A 17 7.95 -28.29 19.72
CA ARG A 17 6.54 -28.13 19.34
C ARG A 17 5.78 -27.21 20.30
N GLU A 18 6.31 -26.02 20.50
CA GLU A 18 5.80 -25.04 21.45
C GLU A 18 5.70 -23.64 20.84
N VAL A 19 4.67 -22.88 21.23
CA VAL A 19 4.55 -21.46 20.93
C VAL A 19 4.67 -20.66 22.22
N THR A 20 5.50 -19.62 22.23
CA THR A 20 5.64 -18.69 23.35
C THR A 20 4.91 -17.39 23.01
N ALA A 21 3.93 -17.03 23.83
CA ALA A 21 3.30 -15.71 23.80
C ALA A 21 4.15 -14.67 24.52
N LYS A 22 3.87 -13.40 24.28
CA LYS A 22 4.58 -12.25 24.85
C LYS A 22 4.58 -12.20 26.37
N SER A 23 3.55 -12.74 27.02
CA SER A 23 3.53 -12.92 28.47
C SER A 23 4.58 -13.91 29.00
N GLY A 24 5.26 -14.64 28.11
CA GLY A 24 6.15 -15.76 28.44
C GLY A 24 5.41 -17.10 28.56
N LYS A 25 4.08 -17.10 28.43
CA LYS A 25 3.27 -18.32 28.48
C LYS A 25 3.53 -19.20 27.26
N LYS A 26 3.61 -20.50 27.52
CA LYS A 26 3.97 -21.52 26.54
C LYS A 26 2.77 -22.41 26.22
N TYR A 27 2.58 -22.67 24.93
CA TYR A 27 1.50 -23.48 24.40
C TYR A 27 2.09 -24.63 23.57
N PRO A 28 2.08 -25.88 24.07
CA PRO A 28 2.49 -27.03 23.28
C PRO A 28 1.45 -27.34 22.20
N TYR A 29 1.86 -27.92 21.08
CA TYR A 29 0.97 -28.30 20.00
C TYR A 29 1.30 -29.67 19.40
N ASP A 30 0.25 -30.40 18.98
CA ASP A 30 0.39 -31.55 18.09
C ASP A 30 0.44 -31.12 16.62
N TYR A 31 -0.31 -30.08 16.29
CA TYR A 31 -0.39 -29.47 14.96
C TYR A 31 -0.37 -27.94 15.09
N LEU A 32 0.38 -27.28 14.21
CA LEU A 32 0.49 -25.82 14.17
C LEU A 32 -0.02 -25.29 12.83
N VAL A 33 -0.98 -24.37 12.89
CA VAL A 33 -1.46 -23.61 11.71
C VAL A 33 -0.93 -22.19 11.80
N LEU A 34 -0.09 -21.81 10.83
CA LEU A 34 0.44 -20.46 10.72
C LEU A 34 -0.48 -19.60 9.85
N ALA A 35 -1.16 -18.66 10.48
CA ALA A 35 -2.06 -17.70 9.84
C ALA A 35 -1.80 -16.26 10.33
N THR A 36 -0.55 -15.93 10.64
CA THR A 36 -0.11 -14.65 11.21
C THR A 36 -0.19 -13.48 10.23
N GLY A 37 -0.51 -13.73 8.96
CA GLY A 37 -0.55 -12.71 7.92
C GLY A 37 0.83 -12.17 7.60
N CYS A 38 0.91 -10.86 7.35
CA CYS A 38 2.15 -10.16 7.05
C CYS A 38 2.12 -8.76 7.68
N SER A 39 3.29 -8.15 7.81
CA SER A 39 3.45 -6.79 8.36
C SER A 39 4.22 -5.93 7.36
N ALA A 40 3.90 -4.63 7.31
CA ALA A 40 4.61 -3.69 6.46
C ALA A 40 5.97 -3.33 7.09
N ASP A 41 7.05 -3.45 6.31
CA ASP A 41 8.38 -3.02 6.71
C ASP A 41 8.69 -1.63 6.12
N VAL A 42 8.12 -0.61 6.76
CA VAL A 42 8.23 0.79 6.32
C VAL A 42 9.67 1.31 6.45
N GLU A 43 10.41 0.83 7.46
CA GLU A 43 11.78 1.27 7.74
C GLU A 43 12.80 0.74 6.72
N SER A 44 12.47 -0.32 5.98
CA SER A 44 13.29 -0.82 4.88
C SER A 44 13.48 0.19 3.73
N VAL A 45 12.63 1.22 3.64
CA VAL A 45 12.70 2.26 2.61
C VAL A 45 13.10 3.61 3.24
N PRO A 46 14.36 4.06 3.07
CA PRO A 46 14.83 5.31 3.67
C PRO A 46 13.96 6.52 3.33
N GLY A 47 13.50 7.22 4.37
CA GLY A 47 12.67 8.44 4.27
C GLY A 47 11.17 8.19 4.13
N LEU A 48 10.74 6.94 3.94
CA LEU A 48 9.33 6.59 3.73
C LEU A 48 8.46 6.87 4.95
N SER A 49 8.92 6.49 6.15
CA SER A 49 8.13 6.62 7.38
C SER A 49 7.63 8.04 7.64
N SER A 50 8.35 9.06 7.18
CA SER A 50 7.96 10.46 7.33
C SER A 50 6.78 10.90 6.45
N ASP A 51 6.52 10.19 5.35
CA ASP A 51 5.47 10.51 4.36
C ASP A 51 4.61 9.26 4.03
N PHE A 52 4.57 8.27 4.94
CA PHE A 52 3.84 7.02 4.75
C PHE A 52 2.33 7.22 4.99
N ASN A 53 1.55 7.05 3.92
CA ASN A 53 0.09 7.10 3.94
C ASN A 53 -0.45 5.87 3.22
N THR A 54 -1.14 5.00 3.95
CA THR A 54 -1.54 3.67 3.48
C THR A 54 -2.95 3.30 3.96
N PHE A 55 -3.53 2.28 3.34
CA PHE A 55 -4.75 1.62 3.81
C PHE A 55 -4.54 0.15 4.18
N TYR A 56 -3.29 -0.34 4.25
CA TYR A 56 -3.01 -1.76 4.52
C TYR A 56 -2.71 -2.09 5.99
N THR A 57 -2.25 -1.13 6.77
CA THR A 57 -1.64 -1.40 8.09
C THR A 57 -2.64 -1.36 9.24
N SER A 58 -3.54 -0.39 9.25
CA SER A 58 -4.55 -0.23 10.30
C SER A 58 -5.79 0.51 9.80
N LEU A 59 -6.87 0.45 10.58
CA LEU A 59 -8.09 1.23 10.32
C LEU A 59 -7.79 2.73 10.44
N GLU A 60 -6.98 3.11 11.42
CA GLU A 60 -6.57 4.48 11.68
C GLU A 60 -5.79 5.06 10.49
N ASP A 61 -4.87 4.29 9.91
CA ASP A 61 -4.13 4.69 8.72
C ASP A 61 -5.06 4.90 7.51
N ALA A 62 -6.02 3.99 7.30
CA ALA A 62 -7.00 4.11 6.23
C ALA A 62 -7.92 5.35 6.39
N LEU A 63 -8.33 5.66 7.63
CA LEU A 63 -9.14 6.86 7.93
C LEU A 63 -8.34 8.15 7.72
N LYS A 64 -7.09 8.19 8.21
CA LYS A 64 -6.17 9.31 8.00
C LYS A 64 -5.96 9.57 6.51
N LEU A 65 -5.74 8.50 5.72
CA LEU A 65 -5.65 8.59 4.27
C LEU A 65 -6.92 9.19 3.65
N GLY A 66 -8.09 8.73 4.08
CA GLY A 66 -9.37 9.27 3.62
C GLY A 66 -9.51 10.77 3.86
N ASP A 67 -9.09 11.26 5.02
CA ASP A 67 -9.16 12.68 5.37
C ASP A 67 -8.15 13.54 4.60
N LEU A 68 -6.95 13.00 4.32
CA LEU A 68 -5.99 13.63 3.42
C LEU A 68 -6.55 13.78 2.00
N VAL A 69 -7.18 12.73 1.47
CA VAL A 69 -7.81 12.78 0.12
C VAL A 69 -8.95 13.80 0.07
N LYS A 70 -9.80 13.87 1.10
CA LYS A 70 -10.91 14.84 1.18
C LYS A 70 -10.44 16.30 1.22
N SER A 71 -9.28 16.57 1.83
CA SER A 71 -8.74 17.92 1.99
C SER A 71 -7.78 18.34 0.87
N PHE A 72 -7.30 17.38 0.06
CA PHE A 72 -6.40 17.67 -1.06
C PHE A 72 -7.10 18.44 -2.18
N ASN A 73 -6.48 19.52 -2.64
CA ASN A 73 -7.06 20.42 -3.65
C ASN A 73 -6.16 20.68 -4.86
N LYS A 74 -4.84 20.52 -4.72
CA LYS A 74 -3.87 20.76 -5.81
C LYS A 74 -2.53 20.10 -5.52
N GLY A 75 -1.79 19.76 -6.56
CA GLY A 75 -0.43 19.21 -6.48
C GLY A 75 -0.35 17.81 -7.06
N ARG A 76 0.66 17.04 -6.62
CA ARG A 76 0.90 15.69 -7.10
C ARG A 76 0.61 14.65 -6.03
N ILE A 77 -0.13 13.63 -6.44
CA ILE A 77 -0.34 12.39 -5.72
C ILE A 77 0.47 11.30 -6.40
N VAL A 78 1.37 10.64 -5.66
CA VAL A 78 2.12 9.49 -6.16
C VAL A 78 1.62 8.25 -5.45
N ILE A 79 1.09 7.30 -6.18
CA ILE A 79 0.72 5.97 -5.68
C ILE A 79 1.87 5.05 -6.02
N LEU A 80 2.54 4.50 -5.01
CA LEU A 80 3.77 3.75 -5.17
C LEU A 80 3.70 2.42 -4.42
N THR A 81 4.11 1.35 -5.11
CA THR A 81 4.46 0.06 -4.51
C THR A 81 5.94 -0.20 -4.74
N VAL A 82 6.73 -0.32 -3.66
CA VAL A 82 8.19 -0.39 -3.75
C VAL A 82 8.67 -1.78 -4.17
N ASN A 83 8.06 -2.83 -3.63
CA ASN A 83 8.47 -4.20 -3.90
C ASN A 83 7.29 -5.18 -3.72
N MET A 84 7.43 -6.36 -4.31
CA MET A 84 6.53 -7.49 -4.15
C MET A 84 7.12 -8.53 -3.18
N PRO A 85 6.29 -9.34 -2.49
CA PRO A 85 4.83 -9.36 -2.53
C PRO A 85 4.17 -8.32 -1.61
N ILE A 86 2.95 -7.89 -1.97
CA ILE A 86 2.05 -7.12 -1.09
C ILE A 86 0.71 -7.84 -0.92
N PRO A 87 -0.04 -7.59 0.17
CA PRO A 87 -1.43 -8.01 0.27
C PRO A 87 -2.26 -7.45 -0.89
N CYS A 88 -3.05 -8.30 -1.55
CA CYS A 88 -3.99 -7.88 -2.60
C CYS A 88 -3.36 -6.94 -3.68
N PRO A 89 -2.50 -7.46 -4.58
CA PRO A 89 -1.78 -6.64 -5.57
C PRO A 89 -2.64 -5.75 -6.48
N GLY A 90 -3.94 -6.05 -6.62
CA GLY A 90 -4.86 -5.20 -7.39
C GLY A 90 -5.38 -3.97 -6.64
N ALA A 91 -5.21 -3.87 -5.32
CA ALA A 91 -5.75 -2.76 -4.55
C ALA A 91 -5.10 -1.39 -4.85
N PRO A 92 -3.78 -1.26 -5.11
CA PRO A 92 -3.17 0.00 -5.52
C PRO A 92 -3.76 0.53 -6.83
N GLY A 93 -3.93 -0.37 -7.82
CA GLY A 93 -4.56 -0.02 -9.10
C GLY A 93 -6.04 0.37 -8.94
N LYS A 94 -6.81 -0.35 -8.12
CA LYS A 94 -8.19 0.02 -7.79
C LYS A 94 -8.25 1.38 -7.10
N PHE A 95 -7.35 1.65 -6.16
CA PHE A 95 -7.30 2.93 -5.46
C PHE A 95 -7.00 4.08 -6.42
N ALA A 96 -6.05 3.92 -7.35
CA ALA A 96 -5.75 4.93 -8.37
C ALA A 96 -6.99 5.30 -9.21
N ILE A 97 -7.74 4.30 -9.69
CA ILE A 97 -8.96 4.50 -10.47
C ILE A 97 -10.06 5.16 -9.62
N LEU A 98 -10.27 4.68 -8.38
CA LEU A 98 -11.28 5.23 -7.48
C LEU A 98 -10.95 6.65 -7.03
N LEU A 99 -9.68 6.97 -6.84
CA LEU A 99 -9.21 8.32 -6.49
C LEU A 99 -9.48 9.29 -7.64
N ASP A 100 -9.15 8.92 -8.87
CA ASP A 100 -9.43 9.74 -10.05
C ASP A 100 -10.93 10.02 -10.21
N ALA A 101 -11.75 8.95 -10.12
CA ALA A 101 -13.19 9.06 -10.16
C ALA A 101 -13.76 9.92 -9.01
N TYR A 102 -13.23 9.78 -7.80
CA TYR A 102 -13.63 10.61 -6.66
C TYR A 102 -13.30 12.09 -6.88
N LEU A 103 -12.10 12.39 -7.36
CA LEU A 103 -11.69 13.77 -7.65
C LEU A 103 -12.55 14.40 -8.75
N HIS A 104 -12.88 13.64 -9.80
CA HIS A 104 -13.69 14.11 -10.91
C HIS A 104 -15.17 14.25 -10.53
N TYR A 105 -15.82 13.18 -10.06
CA TYR A 105 -17.28 13.13 -9.88
C TYR A 105 -17.76 13.65 -8.52
N ILE A 106 -16.93 13.60 -7.47
CA ILE A 106 -17.35 13.99 -6.11
C ILE A 106 -16.76 15.34 -5.72
N ARG A 107 -15.49 15.60 -6.06
CA ARG A 107 -14.82 16.87 -5.75
C ARG A 107 -14.98 17.92 -6.86
N GLY A 108 -15.25 17.48 -8.08
CA GLY A 108 -15.48 18.32 -9.24
C GLY A 108 -14.24 18.60 -10.08
N ASP A 109 -14.47 18.88 -11.35
CA ASP A 109 -13.43 19.10 -12.38
C ASP A 109 -12.42 20.19 -12.02
N GLU A 110 -12.86 21.23 -11.32
CA GLU A 110 -12.02 22.33 -10.87
C GLU A 110 -10.94 21.86 -9.89
N VAL A 111 -11.24 20.88 -9.03
CA VAL A 111 -10.23 20.23 -8.16
C VAL A 111 -9.40 19.26 -8.98
N ARG A 112 -10.04 18.40 -9.77
CA ARG A 112 -9.37 17.34 -10.53
C ARG A 112 -8.27 17.87 -11.44
N LYS A 113 -8.49 18.97 -12.17
CA LYS A 113 -7.49 19.55 -13.08
C LYS A 113 -6.23 20.07 -12.38
N ASN A 114 -6.31 20.34 -11.08
CA ASN A 114 -5.20 20.83 -10.27
C ASN A 114 -4.40 19.68 -9.62
N VAL A 115 -4.83 18.43 -9.80
CA VAL A 115 -4.21 17.25 -9.21
C VAL A 115 -3.60 16.36 -10.30
N GLU A 116 -2.31 16.07 -10.16
CA GLU A 116 -1.58 15.09 -10.97
C GLU A 116 -1.49 13.78 -10.20
N ILE A 117 -1.85 12.65 -10.83
CA ILE A 117 -1.74 11.32 -10.23
C ILE A 117 -0.67 10.53 -10.99
N SER A 118 0.33 10.02 -10.27
CA SER A 118 1.33 9.09 -10.80
C SER A 118 1.13 7.72 -10.16
N PHE A 119 1.16 6.65 -10.96
CA PHE A 119 1.06 5.27 -10.48
C PHE A 119 2.36 4.53 -10.80
N LEU A 120 3.13 4.20 -9.76
CA LEU A 120 4.44 3.57 -9.88
C LEU A 120 4.35 2.12 -9.39
N TRP A 121 4.58 1.20 -10.33
CA TRP A 121 4.42 -0.24 -10.12
C TRP A 121 5.73 -0.98 -10.42
N PRO A 122 6.20 -1.91 -9.56
CA PRO A 122 7.57 -2.42 -9.65
C PRO A 122 7.76 -3.57 -10.66
N ILE A 123 6.69 -4.02 -11.32
CA ILE A 123 6.70 -5.15 -12.27
C ILE A 123 5.85 -4.85 -13.51
N GLY A 124 6.03 -5.57 -14.62
CA GLY A 124 5.37 -5.24 -15.89
C GLY A 124 3.86 -5.50 -15.97
N LEU A 125 3.31 -6.35 -15.08
CA LEU A 125 1.87 -6.67 -15.03
C LEU A 125 1.31 -6.32 -13.65
N ILE A 126 0.18 -5.61 -13.60
CA ILE A 126 -0.54 -5.30 -12.35
C ILE A 126 -1.31 -6.54 -11.87
N GLY A 127 -1.99 -7.21 -12.79
CA GLY A 127 -2.69 -8.46 -12.54
C GLY A 127 -2.62 -9.43 -13.71
N PRO A 128 -3.48 -10.46 -13.72
CA PRO A 128 -3.62 -11.38 -14.85
C PRO A 128 -3.93 -10.64 -16.16
N PRO A 129 -3.62 -11.22 -17.34
CA PRO A 129 -3.81 -10.57 -18.63
C PRO A 129 -5.20 -9.96 -18.82
N ALA A 130 -6.27 -10.70 -18.49
CA ALA A 130 -7.65 -10.22 -18.58
C ALA A 130 -7.94 -8.98 -17.70
N TYR A 131 -7.27 -8.85 -16.55
CA TYR A 131 -7.38 -7.64 -15.73
C TYR A 131 -6.68 -6.46 -16.40
N ASN A 132 -5.46 -6.67 -16.91
CA ASN A 132 -4.67 -5.61 -17.53
C ASN A 132 -5.31 -5.11 -18.84
N GLU A 133 -5.96 -5.98 -19.62
CA GLU A 133 -6.71 -5.57 -20.82
C GLU A 133 -7.77 -4.50 -20.53
N VAL A 134 -8.37 -4.54 -19.33
CA VAL A 134 -9.38 -3.57 -18.90
C VAL A 134 -8.76 -2.39 -18.15
N ALA A 135 -7.79 -2.65 -17.27
CA ALA A 135 -7.24 -1.64 -16.38
C ALA A 135 -6.22 -0.71 -17.06
N SER A 136 -5.33 -1.24 -17.91
CA SER A 136 -4.28 -0.46 -18.57
C SER A 136 -4.83 0.70 -19.43
N PRO A 137 -5.91 0.53 -20.23
CA PRO A 137 -6.51 1.65 -20.95
C PRO A 137 -7.10 2.74 -20.04
N VAL A 138 -7.60 2.38 -18.86
CA VAL A 138 -8.15 3.35 -17.89
C VAL A 138 -7.03 4.22 -17.34
N PHE A 139 -5.87 3.64 -17.00
CA PHE A 139 -4.70 4.40 -16.58
C PHE A 139 -4.19 5.37 -17.66
N GLY A 140 -4.34 5.05 -18.95
CA GLY A 140 -4.03 5.99 -20.03
C GLY A 140 -5.02 7.16 -20.17
N ARG A 141 -6.30 6.96 -19.82
CA ARG A 141 -7.37 7.97 -19.97
C ARG A 141 -7.49 8.93 -18.80
N CYS A 142 -7.18 8.49 -17.59
CA CYS A 142 -7.26 9.29 -16.35
C CYS A 142 -6.20 10.41 -16.27
N GLY A 143 -5.64 10.90 -17.37
CA GLY A 143 -4.67 12.00 -17.36
C GLY A 143 -3.38 11.73 -16.58
N SER A 144 -3.14 10.48 -16.17
CA SER A 144 -1.84 9.97 -15.72
C SER A 144 -0.91 9.89 -16.93
N GLY A 145 -0.49 11.05 -17.43
CA GLY A 145 0.67 11.17 -18.33
C GLY A 145 2.00 10.82 -17.65
N GLY A 146 1.97 10.04 -16.58
CA GLY A 146 3.14 9.52 -15.90
C GLY A 146 3.33 8.08 -16.32
N ASP A 147 4.25 7.86 -17.24
CA ASP A 147 5.23 6.77 -17.16
C ASP A 147 4.70 5.48 -16.48
N TYR A 148 3.85 4.74 -17.19
CA TYR A 148 3.77 3.29 -16.98
C TYR A 148 5.15 2.73 -17.36
N GLN A 149 6.12 2.82 -16.46
CA GLN A 149 7.45 2.31 -16.69
C GLN A 149 7.40 0.80 -16.52
N ASP A 150 7.18 0.12 -17.64
CA ASP A 150 7.29 -1.32 -17.76
C ASP A 150 8.70 -1.77 -17.33
N GLY A 151 8.77 -2.63 -16.32
CA GLY A 151 9.89 -3.55 -16.14
C GLY A 151 11.26 -3.00 -15.74
N HIS A 152 11.43 -1.70 -15.46
CA HIS A 152 12.72 -1.20 -14.98
C HIS A 152 12.81 -1.26 -13.45
N ARG A 153 13.71 -2.12 -12.95
CA ARG A 153 14.11 -2.26 -11.55
C ARG A 153 14.75 -0.95 -11.08
N HIS A 154 13.93 0.05 -10.75
CA HIS A 154 14.37 1.28 -10.13
C HIS A 154 14.28 1.13 -8.62
N THR A 155 15.39 0.79 -7.99
CA THR A 155 15.61 1.08 -6.57
C THR A 155 15.54 2.60 -6.44
N LEU A 156 14.42 3.14 -5.94
CA LEU A 156 14.30 4.57 -5.69
C LEU A 156 15.32 4.93 -4.58
N PRO A 157 16.29 5.83 -4.82
CA PRO A 157 17.33 6.16 -3.86
C PRO A 157 16.83 7.06 -2.69
N GLY A 158 15.51 7.25 -2.57
CA GLY A 158 14.86 8.08 -1.54
C GLY A 158 13.68 8.89 -2.09
N ILE A 159 12.78 9.32 -1.19
CA ILE A 159 11.64 10.19 -1.52
C ILE A 159 12.03 11.66 -1.29
N ASP A 160 12.07 12.48 -2.36
CA ASP A 160 12.36 13.93 -2.29
C ASP A 160 11.09 14.75 -2.02
N ARG A 161 11.18 15.68 -1.06
CA ARG A 161 10.11 16.41 -0.37
C ARG A 161 9.53 17.61 -1.11
N ARG A 162 10.08 18.02 -2.26
CA ARG A 162 9.60 19.24 -2.93
C ARG A 162 8.31 18.97 -3.72
N ARG A 163 7.16 19.14 -3.03
CA ARG A 163 5.79 19.24 -3.57
C ARG A 163 5.10 17.93 -4.00
N ARG A 164 5.29 16.84 -3.27
CA ARG A 164 4.66 15.54 -3.55
C ARG A 164 3.92 15.04 -2.30
N PHE A 165 2.65 14.65 -2.46
CA PHE A 165 2.00 13.76 -1.51
C PHE A 165 2.15 12.34 -2.04
N VAL A 166 2.85 11.49 -1.29
CA VAL A 166 3.08 10.09 -1.67
C VAL A 166 2.12 9.23 -0.85
N PHE A 167 1.31 8.44 -1.55
CA PHE A 167 0.63 7.28 -1.01
C PHE A 167 1.51 6.08 -1.30
N LEU A 168 1.94 5.40 -0.25
CA LEU A 168 2.57 4.11 -0.40
C LEU A 168 1.56 3.05 -0.01
N ILE A 169 1.27 2.20 -0.98
CA ILE A 169 0.38 1.07 -0.85
C ILE A 169 1.24 -0.18 -1.05
#